data_AF-A0A5C7UY80-F1
#
_entry.id   AF-A0A5C7UY80-F1
#
_cell.length_a   1.000
_cell.length_b   1.000
_cell.length_c   1.000
_cell.angle_alpha   90.00
_cell.angle_beta   90.00
_cell.angle_gamma   90.00
#
_symmetry.space_group_name_H-M   'P 1'
#
loop_
_entity.id
_entity.type
_entity.pdbx_description
1 polymer ?
#
loop_
_entity_poly.entity_id
_entity_poly.type
_entity_poly.pdbx_seq_one_letter_code
_entity_poly.pdbx_strand_id
1 'polypeptide(L)'
;MGAMTVLRALLVWVLLLLLAIANGVLREAVLIPRLGGPSGLVLSGLLLSALILVLAWWLLPWIGVRGHGPLLLTGLGWLALTLGFEFTFGLWRGRTLAELLAAYRFEGGNLWSLVLLVTAGAPWLAGRLRRCT
;
A
#
# COMPACT_ATOMS: atom_id res chain seq x y z
N MET A 1 -11.61 -18.62 0.38
CA MET A 1 -10.17 -18.71 0.70
C MET A 1 -10.01 -19.49 2.00
N GLY A 2 -8.97 -20.32 2.15
CA GLY A 2 -8.76 -21.04 3.41
C GLY A 2 -8.26 -20.12 4.53
N ALA A 3 -8.49 -20.49 5.79
CA ALA A 3 -8.06 -19.69 6.96
C ALA A 3 -6.55 -19.39 6.96
N MET A 4 -5.72 -20.38 6.58
CA MET A 4 -4.28 -20.21 6.44
C MET A 4 -3.90 -19.19 5.35
N THR A 5 -4.62 -19.16 4.24
CA THR A 5 -4.41 -18.17 3.16
C THR A 5 -4.72 -16.76 3.64
N VAL A 6 -5.81 -16.59 4.41
CA VAL A 6 -6.19 -15.29 5.01
C VAL A 6 -5.11 -14.83 5.98
N LEU A 7 -4.63 -15.71 6.86
CA LEU A 7 -3.55 -15.39 7.80
C LEU A 7 -2.28 -14.94 7.07
N ARG A 8 -1.86 -15.66 6.02
CA ARG A 8 -0.69 -15.26 5.21
C ARG A 8 -0.91 -13.91 4.52
N ALA A 9 -2.09 -13.66 3.97
CA ALA A 9 -2.42 -12.37 3.37
C ALA A 9 -2.38 -11.23 4.39
N LEU A 10 -2.83 -11.46 5.62
CA LEU A 10 -2.72 -10.51 6.72
C LEU A 10 -1.27 -10.25 7.13
N LEU A 11 -0.44 -11.30 7.23
CA LEU A 11 0.99 -11.15 7.54
C LEU A 11 1.72 -10.33 6.46
N VAL A 12 1.41 -10.56 5.19
CA VAL A 12 1.95 -9.74 4.09
C VAL A 12 1.46 -8.30 4.22
N TRP A 13 0.19 -8.07 4.53
CA TRP A 13 -0.32 -6.71 4.76
C TRP A 13 0.41 -5.99 5.90
N VAL A 14 0.67 -6.67 7.02
CA VAL A 14 1.45 -6.10 8.13
C VAL A 14 2.85 -5.70 7.67
N LEU A 15 3.50 -6.54 6.85
CA LEU A 15 4.81 -6.20 6.27
C LEU A 15 4.73 -4.97 5.36
N LEU A 16 3.70 -4.88 4.50
CA LEU A 16 3.47 -3.69 3.66
C LEU A 16 3.24 -2.43 4.51
N LEU A 17 2.51 -2.55 5.62
CA LEU A 17 2.27 -1.45 6.55
C LEU A 17 3.57 -0.95 7.18
N LEU A 18 4.43 -1.86 7.65
CA LEU A 18 5.75 -1.50 8.22
C LEU A 18 6.62 -0.79 7.19
N LEU A 19 6.59 -1.25 5.94
CA LEU A 19 7.31 -0.60 4.83
C LEU A 19 6.74 0.77 4.49
N ALA A 20 5.41 0.94 4.53
CA ALA A 20 4.79 2.25 4.32
C ALA A 20 5.22 3.25 5.40
N ILE A 21 5.28 2.83 6.66
CA ILE A 21 5.78 3.65 7.77
C ILE A 21 7.25 3.99 7.57
N ALA A 22 8.10 3.00 7.27
CA ALA A 22 9.53 3.23 7.03
C ALA A 22 9.77 4.18 5.84
N ASN A 23 9.00 4.02 4.76
CA ASN A 23 9.06 4.92 3.61
C ASN A 23 8.58 6.34 3.95
N GLY A 24 7.54 6.48 4.79
CA GLY A 24 7.11 7.77 5.31
C GLY A 24 8.20 8.46 6.15
N VAL A 25 8.90 7.70 7.00
CA VAL A 25 10.03 8.22 7.78
C VAL A 25 11.18 8.65 6.85
N LEU A 26 11.56 7.80 5.88
CA LEU A 26 12.59 8.12 4.88
C LEU A 26 12.23 9.39 4.09
N ARG A 27 10.95 9.58 3.78
CA ARG A 27 10.44 10.74 3.06
C ARG A 27 10.67 12.03 3.82
N GLU A 28 10.22 12.08 5.07
CA GLU A 28 10.33 13.28 5.90
C GLU A 28 11.78 13.54 6.35
N ALA A 29 12.54 12.49 6.66
CA ALA A 29 13.89 12.63 7.21
C ALA A 29 14.97 12.89 6.14
N VAL A 30 14.78 12.38 4.91
CA VAL A 30 15.82 12.41 3.87
C VAL A 30 15.34 13.01 2.57
N LEU A 31 14.23 12.51 2.00
CA LEU A 31 13.83 12.90 0.64
C LEU A 31 13.39 14.36 0.56
N ILE A 32 12.50 14.81 1.45
CA ILE A 32 12.01 16.20 1.47
C ILE A 32 13.15 17.18 1.77
N PRO A 33 14.02 16.97 2.79
CA PRO A 33 15.14 17.87 3.05
C PRO A 33 16.18 17.94 1.92
N ARG A 34 16.38 16.86 1.14
CA ARG A 34 17.40 16.79 0.08
C ARG A 34 16.89 17.26 -1.29
N LEU A 35 15.64 16.96 -1.62
CA LEU A 35 15.08 17.12 -2.97
C LEU A 35 13.95 18.17 -3.05
N GLY A 36 13.53 18.72 -1.91
CA GLY A 36 12.37 19.59 -1.80
C GLY A 36 11.06 18.83 -1.66
N GLY A 37 10.00 19.54 -1.21
CA GLY A 37 8.70 18.96 -0.89
C GLY A 37 8.07 18.14 -2.03
N PRO A 38 7.80 18.72 -3.21
CA PRO A 38 7.09 18.02 -4.28
C PRO A 38 7.85 16.80 -4.83
N SER A 39 9.15 16.95 -5.12
CA SER A 39 9.97 15.85 -5.65
C SER A 39 10.18 14.74 -4.61
N GLY A 40 10.32 15.09 -3.33
CA GLY A 40 10.42 14.11 -2.24
C GLY A 40 9.14 13.28 -2.07
N LEU A 41 7.97 13.91 -2.18
CA LEU A 41 6.67 13.23 -2.14
C LEU A 41 6.49 12.27 -3.32
N VAL A 42 6.80 12.73 -4.54
CA VAL A 42 6.70 11.90 -5.76
C VAL A 42 7.63 10.71 -5.69
N LEU A 43 8.92 10.93 -5.39
CA LEU A 43 9.90 9.84 -5.35
C LEU A 43 9.55 8.79 -4.29
N SER A 44 9.10 9.24 -3.10
CA SER A 44 8.66 8.35 -2.04
C SER A 44 7.41 7.54 -2.42
N GLY A 45 6.43 8.15 -3.09
CA GLY A 45 5.24 7.45 -3.55
C GLY A 45 5.54 6.40 -4.61
N LEU A 46 6.44 6.72 -5.56
CA LEU A 46 6.91 5.79 -6.58
C LEU A 46 7.71 4.63 -5.97
N LEU A 47 8.61 4.94 -5.04
CA LEU A 47 9.41 3.94 -4.33
C LEU A 47 8.51 2.94 -3.58
N LEU A 48 7.55 3.45 -2.80
CA LEU A 48 6.63 2.60 -2.06
C LEU A 48 5.75 1.76 -2.99
N SER A 49 5.24 2.35 -4.06
CA SER A 49 4.45 1.62 -5.07
C SER A 49 5.25 0.48 -5.70
N ALA A 50 6.51 0.73 -6.09
CA ALA A 50 7.38 -0.29 -6.63
C ALA A 50 7.65 -1.42 -5.62
N LEU A 51 7.91 -1.07 -4.35
CA LEU A 51 8.13 -2.05 -3.28
C LEU A 51 6.89 -2.92 -3.05
N ILE A 52 5.69 -2.34 -3.03
CA ILE A 52 4.43 -3.08 -2.90
C ILE A 52 4.27 -4.07 -4.05
N LEU A 53 4.51 -3.66 -5.30
CA LEU A 53 4.41 -4.54 -6.46
C LEU A 53 5.42 -5.69 -6.41
N VAL A 54 6.68 -5.40 -6.07
CA VAL A 54 7.74 -6.41 -5.95
C VAL A 54 7.42 -7.42 -4.86
N LEU A 55 6.99 -6.95 -3.69
CA LEU A 55 6.64 -7.84 -2.58
C LEU A 55 5.38 -8.64 -2.85
N ALA A 56 4.34 -8.02 -3.39
CA ALA A 56 3.14 -8.73 -3.80
C ALA A 56 3.51 -9.81 -4.82
N TRP A 57 4.32 -9.49 -5.83
CA TRP A 57 4.80 -10.48 -6.80
C TRP A 57 5.60 -11.59 -6.15
N TRP A 58 6.55 -11.29 -5.26
CA TRP A 58 7.41 -12.30 -4.64
C TRP A 58 6.65 -13.21 -3.66
N LEU A 59 5.77 -12.64 -2.85
CA LEU A 59 5.05 -13.34 -1.78
C LEU A 59 3.74 -13.99 -2.25
N LEU A 60 3.23 -13.66 -3.44
CA LEU A 60 1.98 -14.25 -3.95
C LEU A 60 1.95 -15.79 -3.92
N PRO A 61 3.00 -16.51 -4.37
CA PRO A 61 3.02 -17.97 -4.30
C PRO A 61 2.98 -18.50 -2.86
N TRP A 62 3.57 -17.75 -1.92
CA TRP A 62 3.58 -18.11 -0.50
C TRP A 62 2.19 -17.93 0.14
N ILE A 63 1.46 -16.86 -0.22
CA ILE A 63 0.06 -16.69 0.21
C ILE A 63 -0.80 -17.85 -0.34
N GLY A 64 -0.49 -18.32 -1.55
CA GLY A 64 -1.15 -19.49 -2.15
C GLY A 64 -2.49 -19.16 -2.79
N VAL A 65 -2.67 -17.92 -3.23
CA VAL A 65 -3.89 -17.44 -3.90
C VAL A 65 -3.77 -17.69 -5.40
N ARG A 66 -4.83 -18.25 -6.01
CA ARG A 66 -4.95 -18.46 -7.46
C ARG A 66 -6.34 -18.05 -7.93
N GLY A 67 -6.43 -17.67 -9.20
CA GLY A 67 -7.68 -17.26 -9.85
C GLY A 67 -8.04 -15.79 -9.64
N HIS A 68 -8.78 -15.23 -10.60
CA HIS A 68 -9.08 -13.81 -10.68
C HIS A 68 -9.79 -13.24 -9.43
N GLY A 69 -10.85 -13.92 -8.95
CA GLY A 69 -11.65 -13.45 -7.81
C GLY A 69 -10.85 -13.36 -6.50
N PRO A 70 -10.19 -14.45 -6.04
CA PRO A 70 -9.40 -14.43 -4.83
C PRO A 70 -8.23 -13.43 -4.83
N LEU A 71 -7.59 -13.22 -5.99
CA LEU A 71 -6.54 -12.21 -6.14
C LEU A 71 -7.10 -10.80 -5.93
N LEU A 72 -8.24 -10.49 -6.56
CA LEU A 72 -8.90 -9.20 -6.41
C LEU A 72 -9.35 -8.96 -4.96
N LEU A 73 -9.93 -9.99 -4.33
CA LEU A 73 -10.37 -9.93 -2.93
C LEU A 73 -9.20 -9.68 -1.97
N THR A 74 -8.03 -10.27 -2.24
CA THR A 74 -6.81 -10.03 -1.44
C THR A 74 -6.39 -8.57 -1.51
N GLY A 75 -6.35 -8.00 -2.72
CA GLY A 75 -5.97 -6.61 -2.93
C GLY A 75 -6.98 -5.62 -2.31
N LEU A 76 -8.28 -5.85 -2.50
CA LEU A 76 -9.32 -5.05 -1.87
C LEU A 76 -9.29 -5.18 -0.34
N GLY A 77 -8.99 -6.36 0.19
CA GLY A 77 -8.79 -6.58 1.62
C GLY A 77 -7.61 -5.77 2.17
N TRP A 78 -6.47 -5.77 1.47
CA TRP A 78 -5.32 -4.93 1.84
C TRP A 78 -5.66 -3.43 1.79
N LEU A 79 -6.37 -2.99 0.76
CA LEU A 79 -6.84 -1.60 0.68
C LEU A 79 -7.73 -1.25 1.87
N ALA A 80 -8.75 -2.05 2.15
CA ALA A 80 -9.70 -1.81 3.24
C ALA A 80 -8.99 -1.75 4.61
N LEU A 81 -8.05 -2.65 4.86
CA LEU A 81 -7.24 -2.64 6.09
C LEU A 81 -6.35 -1.41 6.17
N THR A 82 -5.74 -0.99 5.06
CA THR A 82 -4.89 0.21 5.01
C THR A 82 -5.68 1.47 5.28
N LEU A 83 -6.85 1.63 4.66
CA LEU A 83 -7.77 2.74 4.93
C LEU A 83 -8.24 2.70 6.39
N GLY A 84 -8.68 1.53 6.88
CA GLY A 84 -9.11 1.36 8.27
C GLY A 84 -8.03 1.76 9.27
N PHE A 85 -6.78 1.33 9.04
CA PHE A 85 -5.63 1.76 9.84
C PHE A 85 -5.41 3.26 9.74
N GLU A 86 -5.40 3.85 8.54
CA GLU A 86 -5.17 5.28 8.35
C GLU A 86 -6.21 6.14 9.06
N PHE A 87 -7.50 5.83 8.90
CA PHE A 87 -8.58 6.58 9.54
C PHE A 87 -8.54 6.41 11.06
N THR A 88 -8.42 5.18 11.57
CA THR A 88 -8.38 4.94 13.03
C THR A 88 -7.17 5.60 13.69
N PHE A 89 -5.99 5.45 13.08
CA PHE A 89 -4.75 6.04 13.58
C PHE A 89 -4.73 7.56 13.45
N GLY A 90 -5.27 8.08 12.35
CA GLY A 90 -5.44 9.51 12.10
C GLY A 90 -6.34 10.18 13.13
N LEU A 91 -7.51 9.61 13.35
CA LEU A 91 -8.47 10.09 14.36
C LEU A 91 -7.90 9.96 15.78
N TRP A 92 -7.18 8.88 16.09
CA TRP A 92 -6.53 8.72 17.39
C TRP A 92 -5.43 9.77 17.64
N ARG A 93 -4.77 10.24 16.58
CA ARG A 93 -3.82 11.38 16.64
C ARG A 93 -4.51 12.75 16.67
N GLY A 94 -5.84 12.80 16.75
CA GLY A 94 -6.61 14.04 16.78
C GLY A 94 -6.75 14.72 15.42
N ARG A 95 -6.41 14.06 14.31
CA ARG A 95 -6.60 14.63 12.97
C ARG A 95 -8.08 14.66 12.61
N THR A 96 -8.51 15.73 11.96
CA THR A 96 -9.88 15.83 11.46
C THR A 96 -10.07 14.97 10.21
N LEU A 97 -11.31 14.60 9.91
CA LEU A 97 -11.62 13.88 8.68
C LEU A 97 -11.22 14.69 7.43
N ALA A 98 -11.33 16.02 7.50
CA ALA A 98 -10.89 16.92 6.43
C ALA A 98 -9.38 16.84 6.18
N GLU A 99 -8.57 16.78 7.24
CA GLU A 99 -7.11 16.62 7.13
C GLU A 99 -6.73 15.23 6.58
N LEU A 100 -7.46 14.19 6.94
CA LEU A 100 -7.24 12.85 6.37
C LEU A 100 -7.61 12.82 4.88
N LEU A 101 -8.73 13.42 4.51
CA LEU A 101 -9.16 13.54 3.11
C LEU A 101 -8.24 14.45 2.28
N ALA A 102 -7.54 15.40 2.90
CA ALA A 102 -6.56 16.23 2.20
C ALA A 102 -5.41 15.39 1.61
N ALA A 103 -5.06 14.25 2.22
CA ALA A 103 -4.04 13.35 1.68
C ALA A 103 -4.46 12.67 0.36
N TYR A 104 -5.76 12.69 0.01
CA TYR A 104 -6.31 12.10 -1.21
C TYR A 104 -6.39 13.09 -2.36
N ARG A 105 -6.27 14.39 -2.08
CA ARG A 105 -6.16 15.42 -3.10
C ARG A 105 -4.77 15.29 -3.72
N PHE A 106 -4.69 15.16 -5.04
CA PHE A 106 -3.43 15.14 -5.80
C PHE A 106 -2.77 16.53 -5.83
N GLU A 107 -2.58 17.13 -4.65
CA GLU A 107 -2.00 18.45 -4.48
C GLU A 107 -0.54 18.32 -4.05
N GLY A 108 0.32 19.16 -4.61
CA GLY A 108 1.73 19.24 -4.21
C GLY A 108 2.60 18.01 -4.50
N GLY A 109 2.15 17.08 -5.36
CA GLY A 109 2.90 15.86 -5.70
C GLY A 109 2.63 14.67 -4.76
N ASN A 110 1.59 14.75 -3.93
CA ASN A 110 1.19 13.63 -3.07
C ASN A 110 0.60 12.48 -3.90
N LEU A 111 1.33 11.36 -3.97
CA LEU A 111 0.95 10.15 -4.69
C LEU A 111 0.24 9.11 -3.81
N TRP A 112 -0.27 9.49 -2.64
CA TRP A 112 -0.92 8.55 -1.72
C TRP A 112 -2.07 7.75 -2.37
N SER A 113 -2.95 8.41 -3.11
CA SER A 113 -4.02 7.76 -3.87
C SER A 113 -3.48 6.74 -4.88
N LEU A 114 -2.33 7.00 -5.51
CA LEU A 114 -1.68 6.05 -6.41
C LEU A 114 -1.17 4.83 -5.64
N VAL A 115 -0.55 5.01 -4.48
CA VAL A 115 -0.07 3.91 -3.62
C VAL A 115 -1.24 3.00 -3.21
N LEU A 116 -2.39 3.56 -2.88
CA LEU A 116 -3.60 2.80 -2.54
C LEU A 116 -4.12 2.00 -3.74
N LEU A 117 -4.18 2.60 -4.93
CA LEU A 117 -4.54 1.91 -6.16
C LEU A 117 -3.57 0.77 -6.48
N VAL A 118 -2.26 1.00 -6.32
CA VAL A 118 -1.23 -0.02 -6.48
C VAL A 118 -1.41 -1.13 -5.47
N THR A 119 -1.69 -0.83 -4.20
CA THR A 119 -1.94 -1.83 -3.15
C THR A 119 -3.13 -2.72 -3.50
N ALA A 120 -4.23 -2.14 -3.99
CA ALA A 120 -5.40 -2.88 -4.42
C ALA A 120 -5.14 -3.74 -5.68
N GLY A 121 -4.39 -3.21 -6.63
CA GLY A 121 -4.09 -3.89 -7.89
C GLY A 121 -2.92 -4.89 -7.82
N ALA A 122 -2.07 -4.80 -6.81
CA ALA A 122 -0.80 -5.53 -6.76
C ALA A 122 -0.96 -7.05 -6.81
N PRO A 123 -1.88 -7.70 -6.04
CA PRO A 123 -2.07 -9.14 -6.13
C PRO A 123 -2.55 -9.59 -7.51
N TRP A 124 -3.45 -8.82 -8.14
CA TRP A 124 -3.95 -9.13 -9.47
C TRP A 124 -2.87 -8.99 -10.55
N LEU A 125 -2.11 -7.88 -10.52
CA LEU A 125 -0.97 -7.66 -11.42
C LEU A 125 0.08 -8.75 -11.25
N ALA A 126 0.42 -9.10 -10.01
CA ALA A 126 1.35 -10.19 -9.70
C ALA A 126 0.85 -11.54 -10.25
N GLY A 127 -0.43 -11.84 -10.09
CA GLY A 127 -1.05 -13.06 -10.61
C GLY A 127 -1.00 -13.12 -12.13
N ARG A 128 -1.28 -12.00 -12.81
CA ARG A 128 -1.23 -11.89 -14.27
C ARG A 128 0.18 -12.07 -14.80
N LEU A 129 1.17 -11.43 -14.19
CA LEU A 129 2.58 -11.56 -14.55
C LEU A 129 3.10 -12.99 -14.34
N ARG A 130 2.58 -13.71 -13.34
CA ARG A 130 2.91 -15.10 -13.06
C ARG A 130 2.09 -16.12 -13.84
N ARG A 131 1.18 -15.70 -14.74
CA ARG A 131 0.23 -16.59 -15.45
C ARG A 131 -0.59 -17.50 -14.51
N CYS A 132 -0.94 -16.97 -13.34
CA CYS A 132 -1.71 -17.67 -12.29
C CYS A 132 -3.18 -17.20 -12.22
N THR A 133 -3.60 -16.40 -13.20
CA THR A 133 -4.95 -15.85 -13.38
C THR A 133 -5.88 -16.81 -14.08
#